data_AF-A0A435EYX5-F1
#
_entry.id   AF-A0A435EYX5-F1
#
_cell.length_a   1.000
_cell.length_b   1.000
_cell.length_c   1.000
_cell.angle_alpha   90.00
_cell.angle_beta   90.00
_cell.angle_gamma   90.00
#
_symmetry.space_group_name_H-M   'P 1'
#
loop_
_entity.id
_entity.type
_entity.pdbx_description
1 polymer ?
#
loop_
_entity_poly.entity_id
_entity_poly.type
_entity_poly.pdbx_seq_one_letter_code
_entity_poly.pdbx_strand_id
1 'polypeptide(L)'
;VLKATIVCVLLALAFFAGVPVAKAALIAGAFLLVTRAIKPRRIYREIDGPLLFMFAGLFVVVAGAERTLLTPDMIAWAKNIGLDDVWRLSGFTAVLSNIMSNVPAVLALRPFIPGLENPERAWLVVAMSSTLAGNFTLLGSVANLIVAEQAKAAGKQLSFSAFFKVGLPLTLVTLLAGTAWLALS
;
A
#
# COMPACT_ATOMS: atom_id res chain seq x y z
N VAL A 1 -15.75 -14.30 21.76
CA VAL A 1 -16.10 -12.96 21.19
C VAL A 1 -15.63 -11.84 22.10
N LEU A 2 -16.13 -11.73 23.34
CA LEU A 2 -15.74 -10.65 24.29
C LEU A 2 -14.23 -10.42 24.45
N LYS A 3 -13.43 -11.48 24.66
CA LYS A 3 -11.96 -11.37 24.78
C LYS A 3 -11.30 -10.82 23.51
N ALA A 4 -11.77 -11.22 22.33
CA ALA A 4 -11.25 -10.74 21.06
C ALA A 4 -11.64 -9.27 20.82
N THR A 5 -12.87 -8.89 21.18
CA THR A 5 -13.34 -7.50 21.10
C THR A 5 -12.51 -6.58 22.00
N ILE A 6 -12.25 -6.99 23.24
CA ILE A 6 -11.42 -6.21 24.18
C ILE A 6 -10.01 -6.04 23.62
N VAL A 7 -9.40 -7.10 23.08
CA VAL A 7 -8.07 -7.03 22.48
C VAL A 7 -8.05 -6.11 21.27
N CYS A 8 -9.06 -6.14 20.39
CA CYS A 8 -9.16 -5.21 19.27
C CYS A 8 -9.27 -3.75 19.74
N VAL A 9 -10.07 -3.47 20.77
CA VAL A 9 -10.21 -2.10 21.32
C VAL A 9 -8.90 -1.63 21.93
N LEU A 10 -8.22 -2.47 22.72
CA LEU A 10 -6.92 -2.14 23.30
C LEU A 10 -5.85 -1.92 22.23
N LEU A 11 -5.87 -2.72 21.17
CA LEU A 11 -4.96 -2.56 20.04
C LEU A 11 -5.21 -1.23 19.31
N ALA A 12 -6.48 -0.87 19.07
CA ALA A 12 -6.83 0.42 18.49
C ALA A 12 -6.35 1.59 19.37
N LEU A 13 -6.60 1.53 20.68
CA LEU A 13 -6.11 2.54 21.63
C LEU A 13 -4.58 2.63 21.63
N ALA A 14 -3.87 1.50 21.57
CA ALA A 14 -2.42 1.48 21.50
C ALA A 14 -1.88 2.14 20.23
N PHE A 15 -2.56 1.97 19.08
CA PHE A 15 -2.20 2.65 17.84
C PHE A 15 -2.38 4.16 17.96
N PHE A 16 -3.50 4.63 18.51
CA PHE A 16 -3.73 6.06 18.75
C PHE A 16 -2.79 6.66 19.79
N ALA A 17 -2.31 5.85 20.74
CA ALA A 17 -1.29 6.24 21.71
C ALA A 17 0.14 6.26 21.13
N GLY A 18 0.33 5.93 19.84
CA GLY A 18 1.63 5.96 19.17
C GLY A 18 2.51 4.74 19.43
N VAL A 19 1.97 3.65 19.99
CA VAL A 19 2.72 2.40 20.16
C VAL A 19 3.06 1.85 18.77
N PRO A 20 4.31 1.44 18.50
CA PRO A 20 4.68 0.87 17.22
C PRO A 20 3.76 -0.31 16.85
N VAL A 21 3.15 -0.23 15.67
CA VAL A 21 2.09 -1.15 15.21
C VAL A 21 2.47 -2.62 15.38
N ALA A 22 3.69 -2.97 14.97
CA ALA A 22 4.21 -4.34 15.11
C ALA A 22 4.29 -4.81 16.57
N LYS A 23 4.74 -3.93 17.49
CA LYS A 23 4.82 -4.26 18.92
C LYS A 23 3.43 -4.46 19.51
N ALA A 24 2.50 -3.54 19.24
CA ALA A 24 1.13 -3.65 19.72
C ALA A 24 0.43 -4.91 19.20
N ALA A 25 0.60 -5.25 17.92
CA ALA A 25 0.07 -6.48 17.33
C ALA A 25 0.67 -7.75 17.95
N LEU A 26 1.99 -7.78 18.19
CA LEU A 26 2.65 -8.93 18.84
C LEU A 26 2.18 -9.13 20.28
N ILE A 27 2.05 -8.05 21.05
CA ILE A 27 1.55 -8.11 22.43
C ILE A 27 0.10 -8.60 22.46
N ALA A 28 -0.76 -8.07 21.59
CA ALA A 28 -2.14 -8.51 21.45
C ALA A 28 -2.25 -10.00 21.06
N GLY A 29 -1.45 -10.43 20.08
CA GLY A 29 -1.38 -11.83 19.65
C GLY A 29 -0.87 -12.76 20.75
N ALA A 30 0.19 -12.37 21.46
CA ALA A 30 0.73 -13.11 22.60
C ALA A 30 -0.32 -13.26 23.72
N PHE A 31 -1.04 -12.18 24.04
CA PHE A 31 -2.12 -12.21 25.03
C PHE A 31 -3.25 -13.18 24.63
N LEU A 32 -3.67 -13.18 23.35
CA LEU A 32 -4.70 -14.09 22.85
C LEU A 32 -4.26 -15.56 22.89
N LEU A 33 -2.97 -15.83 22.66
CA LEU A 33 -2.38 -17.16 22.74
C LEU A 33 -2.29 -17.66 24.19
N VAL A 34 -1.75 -16.84 25.10
CA VAL A 34 -1.60 -17.18 26.53
C VAL A 34 -2.96 -17.41 27.19
N THR A 35 -3.95 -16.57 26.88
CA THR A 35 -5.31 -16.71 27.41
C THR A 35 -6.11 -17.86 26.76
N ARG A 36 -5.49 -18.59 25.81
CA ARG A 36 -6.10 -19.65 24.98
C ARG A 36 -7.43 -19.21 24.34
N ALA A 37 -7.59 -17.91 24.11
CA ALA A 37 -8.79 -17.35 23.48
C ALA A 37 -8.90 -17.79 22.02
N ILE A 38 -7.77 -18.07 21.38
CA ILE A 38 -7.68 -18.59 20.00
C ILE A 38 -6.71 -19.76 19.98
N LYS A 39 -7.08 -20.84 19.27
CA LYS A 39 -6.19 -21.99 19.06
C LYS A 39 -5.03 -21.57 18.12
N PRO A 40 -3.75 -21.82 18.47
CA PRO A 40 -2.61 -21.42 17.64
C PRO A 40 -2.72 -21.90 16.18
N ARG A 41 -3.25 -23.12 15.99
CA ARG A 41 -3.46 -23.74 14.67
C ARG A 41 -4.38 -22.93 13.75
N ARG A 42 -5.32 -22.14 14.30
CA ARG A 42 -6.19 -21.26 13.51
C ARG A 42 -5.43 -20.04 13.02
N ILE A 43 -4.60 -19.45 13.89
CA ILE A 43 -3.75 -18.30 13.56
C ILE A 43 -2.78 -18.68 12.45
N TYR A 44 -2.07 -19.79 12.59
CA TYR A 44 -1.11 -20.24 11.57
C TYR A 44 -1.75 -20.50 10.20
N ARG A 45 -3.03 -20.90 10.15
CA ARG A 45 -3.75 -21.12 8.89
C ARG A 45 -4.18 -19.82 8.21
N GLU A 46 -4.27 -18.72 8.96
CA GLU A 46 -4.61 -17.40 8.44
C GLU A 46 -3.37 -16.61 8.02
N ILE A 47 -2.16 -17.09 8.34
CA ILE A 47 -0.91 -16.50 7.85
C ILE A 47 -0.70 -16.89 6.40
N ASP A 48 -0.69 -15.88 5.52
CA ASP A 48 -0.37 -16.04 4.10
C ASP A 48 1.16 -16.05 3.91
N GLY A 49 1.74 -17.26 3.93
CA GLY A 49 3.17 -17.47 3.70
C GLY A 49 3.67 -16.91 2.36
N PRO A 50 3.02 -17.24 1.22
CA PRO A 50 3.35 -16.66 -0.08
C PRO A 50 3.42 -15.13 -0.08
N LEU A 51 2.45 -14.46 0.55
CA LEU A 51 2.45 -13.00 0.66
C LEU A 51 3.65 -12.47 1.46
N LEU A 52 4.00 -13.12 2.57
CA LEU A 52 5.19 -12.75 3.36
C LEU A 52 6.49 -12.91 2.57
N PHE A 53 6.65 -14.01 1.83
CA PHE A 53 7.83 -14.22 0.97
C PHE A 53 7.90 -13.21 -0.17
N MET A 54 6.77 -12.84 -0.76
CA MET A 54 6.71 -11.79 -1.78
C MET A 54 7.20 -10.44 -1.22
N PHE A 55 6.73 -10.01 -0.06
CA PHE A 55 7.19 -8.77 0.57
C PHE A 55 8.67 -8.83 0.97
N ALA A 56 9.15 -9.95 1.50
CA ALA A 56 10.56 -10.13 1.80
C ALA A 56 11.43 -9.98 0.53
N GLY A 57 11.06 -10.64 -0.56
CA GLY A 57 11.76 -10.52 -1.85
C GLY A 57 11.73 -9.09 -2.41
N LEU A 58 10.57 -8.44 -2.33
CA LEU A 58 10.43 -7.03 -2.73
C LEU A 58 11.37 -6.12 -1.95
N PHE A 59 11.45 -6.26 -0.61
CA PHE A 59 12.36 -5.43 0.19
C PHE A 59 13.83 -5.66 -0.15
N VAL A 60 14.21 -6.89 -0.51
CA VAL A 60 15.56 -7.19 -1.01
C VAL A 60 15.82 -6.49 -2.34
N VAL A 61 14.87 -6.54 -3.29
CA VAL A 61 14.97 -5.86 -4.59
C VAL A 61 15.06 -4.35 -4.40
N VAL A 62 14.22 -3.76 -3.55
CA VAL A 62 14.21 -2.33 -3.24
C VAL A 62 15.54 -1.91 -2.59
N ALA A 63 16.07 -2.69 -1.63
CA ALA A 63 17.37 -2.39 -1.02
C ALA A 63 18.53 -2.50 -2.03
N GLY A 64 18.45 -3.44 -2.97
CA GLY A 64 19.40 -3.55 -4.09
C GLY A 64 19.32 -2.34 -5.02
N ALA A 65 18.09 -1.95 -5.39
CA ALA A 65 17.80 -0.79 -6.21
C ALA A 65 18.24 0.52 -5.55
N GLU A 66 18.03 0.70 -4.24
CA GLU A 66 18.53 1.85 -3.48
C GLU A 66 20.06 2.00 -3.63
N ARG A 67 20.81 0.90 -3.62
CA ARG A 67 22.28 0.96 -3.75
C ARG A 67 22.77 1.24 -5.18
N THR A 68 21.99 0.90 -6.19
CA THR A 68 22.41 1.01 -7.61
C THR A 68 21.78 2.19 -8.34
N LEU A 69 20.56 2.60 -7.95
CA LEU A 69 19.77 3.65 -8.60
C LEU A 69 19.90 5.02 -7.91
N LEU A 70 20.41 5.08 -6.66
CA LEU A 70 20.74 6.34 -6.00
C LEU A 70 22.08 6.91 -6.48
N THR A 71 22.30 6.92 -7.78
CA THR A 71 23.42 7.64 -8.37
C THR A 71 23.03 9.11 -8.62
N PRO A 72 23.98 10.05 -8.55
CA PRO A 72 23.72 11.45 -8.88
C PRO A 72 23.05 11.63 -10.25
N ASP A 73 23.39 10.78 -11.23
CA ASP A 73 22.84 10.81 -12.58
C ASP A 73 21.35 10.40 -12.64
N MET A 74 20.94 9.41 -11.85
CA MET A 74 19.53 9.00 -11.78
C MET A 74 18.67 9.99 -10.99
N ILE A 75 19.24 10.62 -9.96
CA ILE A 75 18.58 11.72 -9.25
C ILE A 75 18.43 12.94 -10.19
N ALA A 76 19.45 13.23 -11.00
CA ALA A 76 19.38 14.27 -12.03
C ALA A 76 18.35 13.92 -13.12
N TRP A 77 18.26 12.66 -13.53
CA TRP A 77 17.21 12.19 -14.45
C TRP A 77 15.80 12.37 -13.88
N ALA A 78 15.59 12.03 -12.61
CA ALA A 78 14.33 12.24 -11.92
C ALA A 78 13.94 13.74 -11.86
N LYS A 79 14.91 14.63 -11.62
CA LYS A 79 14.72 16.09 -11.72
C LYS A 79 14.42 16.54 -13.15
N ASN A 80 15.08 15.99 -14.15
CA ASN A 80 14.85 16.34 -15.56
C ASN A 80 13.47 15.90 -16.07
N ILE A 81 12.89 14.83 -15.51
CA ILE A 81 11.50 14.44 -15.76
C ILE A 81 10.50 15.42 -15.11
N GLY A 82 10.97 16.22 -14.15
CA GLY A 82 10.14 17.17 -13.41
C GLY A 82 9.23 16.46 -12.42
N LEU A 83 9.74 15.45 -11.71
CA LEU A 83 9.01 14.82 -10.59
C LEU A 83 8.79 15.76 -9.39
N ASP A 84 9.35 16.97 -9.44
CA ASP A 84 9.00 18.07 -8.54
C ASP A 84 7.57 18.60 -8.78
N ASP A 85 7.03 18.42 -10.00
CA ASP A 85 5.65 18.77 -10.31
C ASP A 85 4.68 17.71 -9.77
N VAL A 86 3.69 18.18 -9.00
CA VAL A 86 2.70 17.34 -8.31
C VAL A 86 1.89 16.49 -9.29
N TRP A 87 1.55 17.03 -10.47
CA TRP A 87 0.79 16.30 -11.48
C TRP A 87 1.60 15.18 -12.12
N ARG A 88 2.86 15.46 -12.47
CA ARG A 88 3.77 14.46 -13.02
C ARG A 88 4.07 13.36 -12.01
N LEU A 89 4.34 13.72 -10.76
CA LEU A 89 4.60 12.75 -9.69
C LEU A 89 3.38 11.86 -9.43
N SER A 90 2.17 12.43 -9.37
CA SER A 90 0.94 11.63 -9.23
C SER A 90 0.74 10.71 -10.43
N GLY A 91 0.82 11.23 -11.66
CA GLY A 91 0.67 10.42 -12.87
C GLY A 91 1.65 9.26 -12.93
N PHE A 92 2.93 9.54 -12.68
CA PHE A 92 3.99 8.53 -12.65
C PHE A 92 3.73 7.47 -11.57
N THR A 93 3.39 7.91 -10.35
CA THR A 93 3.06 7.00 -9.25
C THR A 93 1.84 6.14 -9.58
N ALA A 94 0.80 6.69 -10.20
CA ALA A 94 -0.41 5.97 -10.55
C ALA A 94 -0.14 4.85 -11.57
N VAL A 95 0.69 5.13 -12.59
CA VAL A 95 1.13 4.15 -13.57
C VAL A 95 1.95 3.06 -12.89
N LEU A 96 2.95 3.44 -12.09
CA LEU A 96 3.82 2.49 -11.40
C LEU A 96 3.00 1.58 -10.45
N SER A 97 2.06 2.15 -9.71
CA SER A 97 1.18 1.42 -8.80
C SER A 97 0.29 0.40 -9.51
N ASN A 98 -0.13 0.65 -10.75
CA ASN A 98 -0.89 -0.33 -11.52
C ASN A 98 -0.02 -1.46 -12.10
N ILE A 99 1.27 -1.22 -12.32
CA ILE A 99 2.21 -2.24 -12.84
C ILE A 99 2.66 -3.18 -11.73
N MET A 100 3.04 -2.63 -10.58
CA MET A 100 3.67 -3.38 -9.49
C MET A 100 2.90 -3.36 -8.17
N SER A 101 1.68 -2.84 -8.11
CA SER A 101 0.87 -2.66 -6.87
C SER A 101 1.37 -1.52 -5.96
N ASN A 102 0.53 -1.12 -5.00
CA ASN A 102 0.71 0.10 -4.20
C ASN A 102 2.02 0.09 -3.40
N VAL A 103 2.25 -0.95 -2.58
CA VAL A 103 3.42 -1.02 -1.68
C VAL A 103 4.74 -1.05 -2.46
N PRO A 104 4.93 -1.91 -3.48
CA PRO A 104 6.11 -1.87 -4.33
C PRO A 104 6.37 -0.52 -4.98
N ALA A 105 5.33 0.14 -5.50
CA ALA A 105 5.49 1.44 -6.16
C ALA A 105 6.00 2.53 -5.20
N VAL A 106 5.44 2.58 -3.98
CA VAL A 106 5.90 3.53 -2.95
C VAL A 106 7.36 3.27 -2.57
N LEU A 107 7.74 2.00 -2.42
CA LEU A 107 9.11 1.63 -2.06
C LEU A 107 10.10 1.90 -3.19
N ALA A 108 9.70 1.74 -4.45
CA ALA A 108 10.51 2.08 -5.61
C ALA A 108 10.74 3.60 -5.75
N LEU A 109 9.77 4.42 -5.31
CA LEU A 109 9.85 5.88 -5.37
C LEU A 109 10.55 6.50 -4.17
N ARG A 110 10.50 5.85 -3.01
CA ARG A 110 11.17 6.25 -1.76
C ARG A 110 12.58 6.83 -1.93
N PRO A 111 13.48 6.26 -2.75
CA PRO A 111 14.85 6.75 -2.85
C PRO A 111 14.93 8.15 -3.49
N PHE A 112 13.98 8.50 -4.35
CA PHE A 112 13.96 9.76 -5.08
C PHE A 112 13.33 10.90 -4.27
N ILE A 113 12.43 10.59 -3.33
CA ILE A 113 11.66 11.59 -2.55
C ILE A 113 12.54 12.61 -1.81
N PRO A 114 13.64 12.23 -1.13
CA PRO A 114 14.51 13.19 -0.44
C PRO A 114 15.22 14.18 -1.37
N GLY A 115 15.33 13.87 -2.68
CA GLY A 115 16.00 14.72 -3.67
C GLY A 115 15.09 15.77 -4.33
N LEU A 116 13.79 15.73 -4.06
CA LEU A 116 12.78 16.64 -4.62
C LEU A 116 12.68 17.94 -3.80
N GLU A 117 12.13 18.99 -4.42
CA GLU A 117 12.00 20.32 -3.80
C GLU A 117 11.22 20.31 -2.49
N ASN A 118 10.12 19.54 -2.42
CA ASN A 118 9.30 19.40 -1.22
C ASN A 118 9.04 17.91 -0.90
N PRO A 119 9.94 17.26 -0.13
CA PRO A 119 9.83 15.84 0.19
C PRO A 119 8.54 15.46 0.95
N GLU A 120 8.04 16.33 1.81
CA GLU A 120 6.81 16.07 2.57
C GLU A 120 5.59 16.03 1.65
N ARG A 121 5.44 17.03 0.77
CA ARG A 121 4.38 17.04 -0.25
C ARG A 121 4.52 15.85 -1.19
N ALA A 122 5.74 15.52 -1.62
CA ALA A 122 5.98 14.37 -2.47
C ALA A 122 5.55 13.04 -1.82
N TRP A 123 5.80 12.86 -0.51
CA TRP A 123 5.28 11.71 0.24
C TRP A 123 3.75 11.65 0.24
N LEU A 124 3.08 12.78 0.44
CA LEU A 124 1.61 12.85 0.39
C LEU A 124 1.07 12.49 -1.00
N VAL A 125 1.69 13.03 -2.05
CA VAL A 125 1.32 12.74 -3.45
C VAL A 125 1.51 11.26 -3.76
N VAL A 126 2.66 10.67 -3.39
CA VAL A 126 2.95 9.26 -3.64
C VAL A 126 2.01 8.34 -2.85
N ALA A 127 1.74 8.64 -1.59
CA ALA A 127 0.82 7.89 -0.74
C ALA A 127 -0.62 7.94 -1.28
N MET A 128 -1.10 9.14 -1.62
CA MET A 128 -2.42 9.33 -2.21
C MET A 128 -2.52 8.61 -3.56
N SER A 129 -1.55 8.83 -4.44
CA SER A 129 -1.63 8.36 -5.83
C SER A 129 -1.50 6.86 -5.95
N SER A 130 -0.58 6.24 -5.21
CA SER A 130 -0.47 4.78 -5.17
C SER A 130 -1.74 4.14 -4.62
N THR A 131 -2.35 4.73 -3.59
CA THR A 131 -3.57 4.18 -2.98
C THR A 131 -4.77 4.26 -3.91
N LEU A 132 -5.00 5.42 -4.53
CA LEU A 132 -6.16 5.66 -5.39
C LEU A 132 -6.02 4.93 -6.73
N ALA A 133 -4.82 4.85 -7.29
CA ALA A 133 -4.55 4.22 -8.57
C ALA A 133 -4.86 2.71 -8.59
N GLY A 134 -4.76 2.04 -7.44
CA GLY A 134 -5.11 0.62 -7.31
C GLY A 134 -6.58 0.29 -7.63
N ASN A 135 -7.47 1.29 -7.66
CA ASN A 135 -8.87 1.12 -8.04
C ASN A 135 -9.09 1.10 -9.56
N PHE A 136 -8.06 1.38 -10.35
CA PHE A 136 -8.17 1.52 -11.81
C PHE A 136 -8.57 0.20 -12.47
N THR A 137 -7.94 -0.91 -12.06
CA THR A 137 -8.21 -2.26 -12.56
C THR A 137 -8.34 -3.26 -11.42
N LEU A 138 -8.97 -4.40 -11.72
CA LEU A 138 -9.06 -5.52 -10.77
C LEU A 138 -7.68 -6.04 -10.35
N LEU A 139 -6.67 -5.91 -11.23
CA LEU A 139 -5.29 -6.34 -11.01
C LEU A 139 -4.43 -5.27 -10.31
N GLY A 140 -4.92 -4.03 -10.22
CA GLY A 140 -4.15 -2.90 -9.71
C GLY A 140 -3.80 -2.97 -8.22
N SER A 141 -4.43 -3.88 -7.47
CA SER A 141 -4.10 -4.11 -6.06
C SER A 141 -4.36 -5.54 -5.64
N VAL A 142 -3.53 -6.04 -4.71
CA VAL A 142 -3.70 -7.35 -4.08
C VAL A 142 -5.04 -7.43 -3.33
N ALA A 143 -5.51 -6.34 -2.74
CA ALA A 143 -6.79 -6.31 -2.05
C ALA A 143 -7.97 -6.63 -2.99
N ASN A 144 -7.95 -6.10 -4.22
CA ASN A 144 -8.98 -6.36 -5.23
C ASN A 144 -9.00 -7.83 -5.64
N LEU A 145 -7.81 -8.43 -5.79
CA LEU A 145 -7.66 -9.86 -6.09
C LEU A 145 -8.21 -10.74 -4.97
N ILE A 146 -7.89 -10.43 -3.70
CA ILE A 146 -8.41 -11.16 -2.54
C ILE A 146 -9.95 -11.12 -2.53
N VAL A 147 -10.55 -9.96 -2.78
CA VAL A 147 -12.01 -9.81 -2.83
C VAL A 147 -12.59 -10.61 -4.01
N ALA A 148 -11.93 -10.59 -5.18
CA ALA A 148 -12.35 -11.36 -6.34
C ALA A 148 -12.31 -12.88 -6.10
N GLU A 149 -11.27 -13.37 -5.43
CA GLU A 149 -11.17 -14.78 -5.04
C GLU A 149 -12.24 -15.19 -4.04
N GLN A 150 -12.50 -14.36 -3.02
CA GLN A 150 -13.55 -14.63 -2.03
C GLN A 150 -14.94 -14.61 -2.66
N ALA A 151 -15.22 -13.66 -3.54
CA ALA A 151 -16.47 -13.62 -4.28
C ALA A 151 -16.66 -14.89 -5.13
N LYS A 152 -15.60 -15.32 -5.83
CA LYS A 152 -15.61 -16.55 -6.62
C LYS A 152 -15.90 -17.78 -5.76
N ALA A 153 -15.29 -17.87 -4.58
CA ALA A 153 -15.58 -18.93 -3.61
C ALA A 153 -17.03 -18.90 -3.10
N ALA A 154 -17.67 -17.73 -3.06
CA ALA A 154 -19.08 -17.55 -2.74
C ALA A 154 -20.04 -17.69 -3.95
N GLY A 155 -19.54 -18.15 -5.10
CA GLY A 155 -20.34 -18.32 -6.32
C GLY A 155 -20.67 -17.02 -7.08
N LYS A 156 -20.00 -15.91 -6.75
CA LYS A 156 -20.15 -14.62 -7.43
C LYS A 156 -18.90 -14.33 -8.26
N GLN A 157 -19.05 -14.07 -9.56
CA GLN A 157 -17.90 -13.71 -10.40
C GLN A 157 -17.80 -12.19 -10.55
N LEU A 158 -16.67 -11.62 -10.13
CA LEU A 158 -16.31 -10.25 -10.51
C LEU A 158 -15.67 -10.27 -11.90
N SER A 159 -16.37 -9.71 -12.88
CA SER A 159 -15.80 -9.51 -14.22
C SER A 159 -14.80 -8.35 -14.20
N PHE A 160 -13.64 -8.55 -14.83
CA PHE A 160 -12.64 -7.50 -15.04
C PHE A 160 -13.25 -6.27 -15.71
N SER A 161 -14.09 -6.45 -16.73
CA SER A 161 -14.70 -5.35 -17.47
C SER A 161 -15.75 -4.60 -16.65
N ALA A 162 -16.51 -5.31 -15.82
CA ALA A 162 -17.47 -4.69 -14.91
C ALA A 162 -16.76 -3.85 -13.84
N PHE A 163 -15.67 -4.36 -13.27
CA PHE A 163 -14.84 -3.61 -12.34
C PHE A 163 -14.22 -2.39 -13.00
N PHE A 164 -13.60 -2.56 -14.18
CA PHE A 164 -12.92 -1.48 -14.90
C PHE A 164 -13.87 -0.32 -15.28
N LYS A 165 -15.11 -0.60 -15.69
CA LYS A 165 -16.10 0.43 -16.01
C LYS A 165 -16.41 1.37 -14.85
N VAL A 166 -16.32 0.89 -13.62
CA VAL A 166 -16.53 1.70 -12.41
C VAL A 166 -15.20 2.25 -11.88
N GLY A 167 -14.16 1.42 -11.89
CA GLY A 167 -12.83 1.74 -11.39
C GLY A 167 -12.15 2.86 -12.18
N LEU A 168 -12.25 2.86 -13.50
CA LEU A 168 -11.67 3.88 -14.37
C LEU A 168 -12.17 5.30 -14.02
N PRO A 169 -13.48 5.62 -14.09
CA PRO A 169 -13.96 6.97 -13.80
C PRO A 169 -13.73 7.35 -12.34
N LEU A 170 -13.88 6.41 -11.41
CA LEU A 170 -13.63 6.68 -9.99
C LEU A 170 -12.18 7.06 -9.73
N THR A 171 -11.24 6.30 -10.31
CA THR A 171 -9.80 6.53 -10.14
C THR A 171 -9.40 7.86 -10.74
N LEU A 172 -9.90 8.19 -11.94
CA LEU A 172 -9.61 9.47 -12.58
C LEU A 172 -10.14 10.64 -11.75
N VAL A 173 -11.40 10.61 -11.32
CA VAL A 173 -12.00 11.68 -10.52
C VAL A 173 -11.26 11.87 -9.19
N THR A 174 -10.98 10.78 -8.48
CA THR A 174 -10.31 10.85 -7.18
C THR A 174 -8.84 11.27 -7.29
N LEU A 175 -8.10 10.77 -8.29
CA LEU A 175 -6.72 11.21 -8.55
C LEU A 175 -6.67 12.68 -8.93
N LEU A 176 -7.53 13.13 -9.86
CA LEU A 176 -7.57 14.54 -10.27
C LEU A 176 -7.90 15.46 -9.10
N ALA A 177 -8.92 15.11 -8.30
CA ALA A 177 -9.31 15.90 -7.14
C ALA A 177 -8.20 15.96 -6.08
N GLY A 178 -7.58 14.82 -5.74
CA GLY A 178 -6.51 14.78 -4.74
C GLY A 178 -5.22 15.45 -5.22
N THR A 179 -4.88 15.31 -6.50
CA THR A 179 -3.72 15.98 -7.11
C THR A 179 -3.93 17.49 -7.16
N ALA A 180 -5.12 17.94 -7.57
CA ALA A 180 -5.47 19.36 -7.54
C ALA A 180 -5.39 19.94 -6.12
N TRP A 181 -5.91 19.21 -5.13
CA TRP A 181 -5.82 19.62 -3.72
C TRP A 181 -4.37 19.79 -3.27
N LEU A 182 -3.51 18.80 -3.52
CA LEU A 182 -2.10 18.85 -3.12
C LEU A 182 -1.25 19.84 -3.93
N ALA A 183 -1.67 20.16 -5.15
CA ALA A 183 -1.05 21.20 -5.97
C ALA A 183 -1.40 22.62 -5.49
N LEU A 184 -2.57 22.79 -4.88
CA LEU A 184 -3.06 24.07 -4.36
C LEU A 184 -2.68 24.34 -2.90
N SER A 185 -2.27 23.31 -2.15
CA SER A 185 -1.80 23.39 -0.75
C SER A 185 -0.32 23.69 -0.66
#